data_AF-A0A1R3RT79-F1
#
_entry.id   AF-A0A1R3RT79-F1
#
_cell.length_a   1.000
_cell.length_b   1.000
_cell.length_c   1.000
_cell.angle_alpha   90.00
_cell.angle_beta   90.00
_cell.angle_gamma   90.00
#
_symmetry.space_group_name_H-M   'P 1'
#
loop_
_entity.id
_entity.type
_entity.pdbx_description
1 polymer ?
#
loop_
_entity_poly.entity_id
_entity_poly.type
_entity_poly.pdbx_seq_one_letter_code
_entity_poly.pdbx_strand_id
1 'polypeptide(L)'
;MMASLKESLAGPGYVILNAIRVINIIVFLDIIAASVVMLVKISLLTNFFFFEAVSHVATAGVSIFLIISELPVFRGYFDRNWPLLGQDSGFITLAIAMLILGVGVLGDLNTEATSQGSLGMAFWRIVLSAGILAMIMSVVNVISSFIFADSDLGVSARHVRVYGAVAPQKVMTRSGSSGSQRSFQLGMKREETLPTYSPQNSIRRQMSMRQNTRFPLKISTPVNPINLNDAASSKYSRDSAGVTIPDLAHHPAMHIKSVFIFFAPIIIPRAINYYRSLRVALATRPPPRAIPQDASRALNVLFCAITLFFCLSLPFNPHAPSQSIFTLTHSRINTSTDIVFSRLARLRPDETLTAADTLLKSKLTSVGARKVYLRFGPDTLTQCAFCSLDNLHTFALYHLPFHVFLPHLCHLAIIGLTTAAPFAGPDASKWRKSFSIIGIGLALLDVYIVMSYDPMQYASAAVRAGVAVPSSSYYQIGLLRPLVFAVFDGVCALLIYLSATRRFFFAPPSQAEQVDQFVSASLGALSGTTSKLHAVSVARNAVVRDKVLKDRDDAYWRTVVAMNVDNPALKEMIAAGEGSDGSGTAGPTSIWEEEEVVRAMSRAMAGQGGVDLARLGVEASEYVNGVTAGLEGN
;
A
#
# COMPACT_ATOMS: atom_id res chain seq x y z
N MET A 1 -30.02 47.57 -1.66
CA MET A 1 -30.54 46.35 -0.98
C MET A 1 -29.61 45.13 -1.14
N MET A 2 -28.99 44.87 -2.31
CA MET A 2 -28.04 43.75 -2.49
C MET A 2 -26.72 43.88 -1.71
N ALA A 3 -26.21 45.08 -1.43
CA ALA A 3 -24.95 45.27 -0.69
C ALA A 3 -25.05 44.88 0.81
N SER A 4 -26.20 45.13 1.46
CA SER A 4 -26.41 44.81 2.87
C SER A 4 -26.59 43.30 3.13
N LEU A 5 -27.09 42.54 2.13
CA LEU A 5 -27.07 41.07 2.17
C LEU A 5 -25.65 40.53 2.02
N LYS A 6 -24.81 41.11 1.15
CA LYS A 6 -23.42 40.66 0.91
C LYS A 6 -22.54 40.73 2.17
N GLU A 7 -22.68 41.75 3.01
CA GLU A 7 -21.93 41.86 4.28
C GLU A 7 -22.42 40.87 5.35
N SER A 8 -23.72 40.58 5.40
CA SER A 8 -24.32 39.61 6.34
C SER A 8 -23.97 38.15 5.99
N LEU A 9 -23.69 37.85 4.71
CA LEU A 9 -23.39 36.50 4.23
C LEU A 9 -21.89 36.09 4.29
N ALA A 10 -20.96 36.97 4.64
CA ALA A 10 -19.52 36.65 4.57
C ALA A 10 -19.04 35.63 5.64
N GLY A 11 -19.67 35.63 6.82
CA GLY A 11 -19.46 34.63 7.87
C GLY A 11 -20.24 33.32 7.62
N PRO A 12 -21.58 33.37 7.44
CA PRO A 12 -22.40 32.19 7.15
C PRO A 12 -22.04 31.50 5.82
N GLY A 13 -21.59 32.26 4.82
CA GLY A 13 -21.18 31.74 3.51
C GLY A 13 -20.01 30.77 3.58
N TYR A 14 -19.08 30.94 4.52
CA TYR A 14 -18.02 29.96 4.77
C TYR A 14 -18.60 28.60 5.20
N VAL A 15 -19.60 28.59 6.08
CA VAL A 15 -20.24 27.37 6.58
C VAL A 15 -21.06 26.70 5.47
N ILE A 16 -21.87 27.47 4.73
CA ILE A 16 -22.72 26.97 3.65
C ILE A 16 -21.85 26.38 2.51
N LEU A 17 -20.79 27.06 2.10
CA LEU A 17 -19.92 26.58 1.01
C LEU A 17 -19.07 25.36 1.41
N ASN A 18 -18.72 25.21 2.69
CA ASN A 18 -18.07 23.99 3.17
C ASN A 18 -19.07 22.84 3.34
N ALA A 19 -20.33 23.10 3.68
CA ALA A 19 -21.39 22.10 3.65
C ALA A 19 -21.61 21.56 2.22
N ILE A 20 -21.67 22.47 1.22
CA ILE A 20 -21.75 22.09 -0.20
C ILE A 20 -20.55 21.24 -0.62
N ARG A 21 -19.33 21.54 -0.11
CA ARG A 21 -18.15 20.68 -0.36
C ARG A 21 -18.37 19.25 0.13
N VAL A 22 -18.87 19.08 1.36
CA VAL A 22 -19.11 17.76 1.94
C VAL A 22 -20.15 17.00 1.11
N ILE A 23 -21.23 17.67 0.70
CA ILE A 23 -22.28 17.06 -0.12
C ILE A 23 -21.74 16.66 -1.50
N ASN A 24 -20.92 17.51 -2.15
CA ASN A 24 -20.28 17.17 -3.42
C ASN A 24 -19.37 15.94 -3.30
N ILE A 25 -18.62 15.80 -2.19
CA ILE A 25 -17.79 14.63 -1.94
C ILE A 25 -18.65 13.37 -1.79
N ILE A 26 -19.78 13.46 -1.08
CA ILE A 26 -20.72 12.33 -0.93
C ILE A 26 -21.26 11.90 -2.29
N VAL A 27 -21.68 12.86 -3.13
CA VAL A 27 -22.17 12.58 -4.49
C VAL A 27 -21.12 11.86 -5.34
N PHE A 28 -19.85 12.27 -5.29
CA PHE A 28 -18.79 11.57 -6.01
C PHE A 28 -18.54 10.15 -5.45
N LEU A 29 -18.67 9.93 -4.13
CA LEU A 29 -18.60 8.59 -3.55
C LEU A 29 -19.76 7.71 -3.99
N ASP A 30 -20.97 8.27 -4.11
CA ASP A 30 -22.14 7.57 -4.61
C ASP A 30 -21.99 7.19 -6.10
N ILE A 31 -21.40 8.07 -6.92
CA ILE A 31 -21.04 7.76 -8.32
C ILE A 31 -20.02 6.61 -8.37
N ILE A 32 -18.98 6.64 -7.53
CA ILE A 32 -17.98 5.56 -7.47
C ILE A 32 -18.64 4.24 -7.05
N ALA A 33 -19.53 4.26 -6.05
CA ALA A 33 -20.27 3.08 -5.62
C ALA A 33 -21.15 2.53 -6.76
N ALA A 34 -21.85 3.40 -7.50
CA ALA A 34 -22.62 3.03 -8.67
C ALA A 34 -21.75 2.38 -9.76
N SER A 35 -20.59 2.97 -10.08
CA SER A 35 -19.66 2.42 -11.09
C SER A 35 -19.08 1.05 -10.68
N VAL A 36 -18.81 0.83 -9.38
CA VAL A 36 -18.34 -0.48 -8.88
C VAL A 36 -19.44 -1.53 -8.96
N VAL A 37 -20.68 -1.17 -8.61
CA VAL A 37 -21.84 -2.08 -8.72
C VAL A 37 -22.07 -2.49 -10.18
N MET A 38 -22.00 -1.54 -11.11
CA MET A 38 -22.11 -1.81 -12.55
C MET A 38 -21.00 -2.73 -13.06
N LEU A 39 -19.75 -2.53 -12.60
CA LEU A 39 -18.61 -3.37 -13.00
C LEU A 39 -18.75 -4.82 -12.53
N VAL A 40 -19.23 -5.06 -11.31
CA VAL A 40 -19.42 -6.41 -10.75
C VAL A 40 -20.53 -7.19 -11.47
N LYS A 41 -21.49 -6.49 -12.08
CA LYS A 41 -22.67 -7.09 -12.71
C LYS A 41 -22.64 -7.08 -14.24
N ILE A 42 -21.50 -6.75 -14.85
CA ILE A 42 -21.36 -6.79 -16.30
C ILE A 42 -21.64 -8.22 -16.79
N SER A 43 -22.64 -8.37 -17.65
CA SER A 43 -22.98 -9.66 -18.23
C SER A 43 -22.00 -9.96 -19.36
N LEU A 44 -21.36 -11.14 -19.34
CA LEU A 44 -20.39 -11.58 -20.38
C LEU A 44 -21.05 -11.88 -21.75
N LEU A 45 -22.28 -11.41 -21.96
CA LEU A 45 -23.11 -11.71 -23.13
C LEU A 45 -23.14 -10.57 -24.16
N THR A 46 -22.64 -9.36 -23.83
CA THR A 46 -22.57 -8.24 -24.77
C THR A 46 -21.23 -8.22 -25.52
N ASN A 47 -21.27 -8.00 -26.83
CA ASN A 47 -20.08 -7.98 -27.69
C ASN A 47 -19.04 -6.88 -27.33
N PHE A 48 -19.38 -5.94 -26.44
CA PHE A 48 -18.55 -4.77 -26.10
C PHE A 48 -18.22 -4.64 -24.59
N PHE A 49 -18.30 -5.72 -23.82
CA PHE A 49 -18.09 -5.70 -22.36
C PHE A 49 -16.77 -5.05 -21.91
N PHE A 50 -15.70 -5.15 -22.70
CA PHE A 50 -14.40 -4.57 -22.38
C PHE A 50 -14.44 -3.04 -22.36
N PHE A 51 -15.06 -2.41 -23.35
CA PHE A 51 -15.13 -0.95 -23.45
C PHE A 51 -16.06 -0.35 -22.39
N GLU A 52 -17.12 -1.08 -22.03
CA GLU A 52 -18.04 -0.72 -20.95
C GLU A 52 -17.34 -0.79 -19.58
N ALA A 53 -16.59 -1.86 -19.30
CA ALA A 53 -15.79 -1.97 -18.08
C ALA A 53 -14.72 -0.86 -17.98
N VAL A 54 -14.02 -0.57 -19.09
CA VAL A 54 -13.02 0.52 -19.13
C VAL A 54 -13.68 1.88 -18.92
N SER A 55 -14.88 2.11 -19.48
CA SER A 55 -15.65 3.35 -19.26
C SER A 55 -16.01 3.54 -17.79
N HIS A 56 -16.50 2.50 -17.10
CA HIS A 56 -16.81 2.58 -15.66
C HIS A 56 -15.56 2.78 -14.79
N VAL A 57 -14.42 2.20 -15.16
CA VAL A 57 -13.14 2.46 -14.47
C VAL A 57 -12.68 3.90 -14.71
N ALA A 58 -12.87 4.42 -15.92
CA ALA A 58 -12.53 5.81 -16.25
C ALA A 58 -13.43 6.81 -15.50
N THR A 59 -14.75 6.58 -15.43
CA THR A 59 -15.67 7.44 -14.67
C THR A 59 -15.38 7.41 -13.17
N ALA A 60 -15.03 6.26 -12.61
CA ALA A 60 -14.55 6.15 -11.23
C ALA A 60 -13.22 6.92 -11.03
N GLY A 61 -12.27 6.82 -11.98
CA GLY A 61 -11.01 7.55 -11.95
C GLY A 61 -11.18 9.07 -12.01
N VAL A 62 -12.05 9.57 -12.89
CA VAL A 62 -12.39 10.99 -12.99
C VAL A 62 -13.08 11.48 -11.71
N SER A 63 -13.97 10.68 -11.12
CA SER A 63 -14.63 11.02 -9.84
C SER A 63 -13.62 11.12 -8.69
N ILE A 64 -12.64 10.22 -8.61
CA ILE A 64 -11.55 10.28 -7.62
C ILE A 64 -10.70 11.55 -7.83
N PHE A 65 -10.38 11.89 -9.09
CA PHE A 65 -9.65 13.11 -9.40
C PHE A 65 -10.42 14.37 -8.97
N LEU A 66 -11.74 14.42 -9.16
CA LEU A 66 -12.58 15.53 -8.73
C LEU A 66 -12.69 15.61 -7.20
N ILE A 67 -12.73 14.48 -6.48
CA ILE A 67 -12.64 14.46 -5.01
C ILE A 67 -11.32 15.09 -4.56
N ILE A 68 -10.19 14.71 -5.18
CA ILE A 68 -8.87 15.27 -4.86
C ILE A 68 -8.84 16.78 -5.13
N SER A 69 -9.51 17.26 -6.18
CA SER A 69 -9.61 18.69 -6.48
C SER A 69 -10.40 19.50 -5.44
N GLU A 70 -11.26 18.86 -4.66
CA GLU A 70 -12.02 19.49 -3.57
C GLU A 70 -11.33 19.42 -2.20
N LEU A 71 -10.27 18.60 -2.06
CA LEU A 71 -9.44 18.51 -0.87
C LEU A 71 -8.39 19.63 -0.83
N PRO A 72 -8.13 20.26 0.33
CA PRO A 72 -7.19 21.38 0.44
C PRO A 72 -5.70 20.99 0.34
N VAL A 73 -5.37 19.77 -0.07
CA VAL A 73 -4.03 19.15 0.03
C VAL A 73 -3.09 19.62 -1.09
N PHE A 74 -3.59 19.85 -2.32
CA PHE A 74 -2.76 20.11 -3.50
C PHE A 74 -3.06 21.44 -4.21
N ARG A 75 -3.36 22.50 -3.44
CA ARG A 75 -3.76 23.82 -3.99
C ARG A 75 -2.79 24.37 -5.03
N GLY A 76 -1.48 24.27 -4.77
CA GLY A 76 -0.45 24.78 -5.68
C GLY A 76 -0.29 23.97 -6.99
N TYR A 77 -0.70 22.70 -7.01
CA TYR A 77 -0.70 21.87 -8.21
C TYR A 77 -1.88 22.20 -9.12
N PHE A 78 -3.09 22.32 -8.55
CA PHE A 78 -4.28 22.68 -9.32
C PHE A 78 -4.20 24.10 -9.87
N ASP A 79 -3.70 25.07 -9.10
CA ASP A 79 -3.52 26.46 -9.57
C ASP A 79 -2.53 26.55 -10.76
N ARG A 80 -1.54 25.65 -10.85
CA ARG A 80 -0.49 25.69 -11.89
C ARG A 80 -0.81 24.85 -13.13
N ASN A 81 -1.42 23.68 -12.95
CA ASN A 81 -1.65 22.72 -14.04
C ASN A 81 -3.09 22.75 -14.56
N TRP A 82 -4.07 23.17 -13.75
CA TRP A 82 -5.50 23.16 -14.08
C TRP A 82 -6.19 24.41 -13.53
N PRO A 83 -5.98 25.60 -14.13
CA PRO A 83 -6.50 26.87 -13.59
C PRO A 83 -8.04 26.91 -13.48
N LEU A 84 -8.73 26.09 -14.29
CA LEU A 84 -10.18 25.87 -14.26
C LEU A 84 -10.69 25.17 -12.99
N LEU A 85 -9.81 24.47 -12.27
CA LEU A 85 -10.05 23.85 -10.97
C LEU A 85 -9.22 24.55 -9.87
N GLY A 86 -8.62 25.71 -10.17
CA GLY A 86 -7.82 26.49 -9.24
C GLY A 86 -8.68 27.25 -8.22
N GLN A 87 -8.01 28.04 -7.38
CA GLN A 87 -8.67 28.92 -6.42
C GLN A 87 -9.36 30.11 -7.11
N ASP A 88 -8.82 30.55 -8.25
CA ASP A 88 -9.30 31.73 -8.98
C ASP A 88 -10.57 31.44 -9.81
N SER A 89 -10.90 30.17 -10.06
CA SER A 89 -12.12 29.76 -10.76
C SER A 89 -13.30 29.52 -9.81
N GLY A 90 -14.53 29.67 -10.32
CA GLY A 90 -15.76 29.32 -9.61
C GLY A 90 -16.04 27.81 -9.55
N PHE A 91 -17.22 27.44 -9.08
CA PHE A 91 -17.68 26.04 -9.01
C PHE A 91 -18.25 25.50 -10.34
N ILE A 92 -18.26 26.32 -11.39
CA ILE A 92 -18.94 26.04 -12.66
C ILE A 92 -18.32 24.81 -13.37
N THR A 93 -16.99 24.71 -13.41
CA THR A 93 -16.28 23.62 -14.08
C THR A 93 -16.55 22.28 -13.40
N LEU A 94 -16.54 22.29 -12.06
CA LEU A 94 -16.93 21.16 -11.23
C LEU A 94 -18.41 20.78 -11.43
N ALA A 95 -19.30 21.77 -11.53
CA ALA A 95 -20.73 21.55 -11.77
C ALA A 95 -20.99 20.90 -13.14
N ILE A 96 -20.32 21.37 -14.19
CA ILE A 96 -20.42 20.79 -15.54
C ILE A 96 -19.90 19.36 -15.54
N ALA A 97 -18.76 19.09 -14.88
CA ALA A 97 -18.21 17.75 -14.77
C ALA A 97 -19.17 16.81 -14.01
N MET A 98 -19.78 17.27 -12.92
CA MET A 98 -20.80 16.50 -12.18
C MET A 98 -22.06 16.24 -13.01
N LEU A 99 -22.48 17.19 -13.84
CA LEU A 99 -23.63 17.00 -14.73
C LEU A 99 -23.36 15.92 -15.77
N ILE A 100 -22.18 15.96 -16.42
CA ILE A 100 -21.78 14.99 -17.42
C ILE A 100 -21.68 13.58 -16.80
N LEU A 101 -21.07 13.46 -15.63
CA LEU A 101 -20.98 12.18 -14.92
C LEU A 101 -22.37 11.68 -14.49
N GLY A 102 -23.23 12.56 -13.98
CA GLY A 102 -24.59 12.21 -13.57
C GLY A 102 -25.47 11.73 -14.72
N VAL A 103 -25.41 12.40 -15.88
CA VAL A 103 -26.10 11.98 -17.09
C VAL A 103 -25.53 10.67 -17.64
N GLY A 104 -24.21 10.48 -17.57
CA GLY A 104 -23.55 9.22 -17.96
C GLY A 104 -24.04 8.03 -17.14
N VAL A 105 -24.00 8.12 -15.80
CA VAL A 105 -24.48 7.05 -14.90
C VAL A 105 -25.97 6.75 -15.09
N LEU A 106 -26.78 7.76 -15.40
CA LEU A 106 -28.20 7.57 -15.68
C LEU A 106 -28.44 6.94 -17.07
N GLY A 107 -27.60 7.29 -18.05
CA GLY A 107 -27.60 6.70 -19.39
C GLY A 107 -27.29 5.20 -19.37
N ASP A 108 -26.41 4.78 -18.45
CA ASP A 108 -26.05 3.37 -18.25
C ASP A 108 -27.22 2.51 -17.72
N LEU A 109 -28.31 3.12 -17.21
CA LEU A 109 -29.55 2.41 -16.84
C LEU A 109 -30.50 2.15 -18.02
N ASN A 110 -30.23 2.72 -19.19
CA ASN A 110 -31.05 2.55 -20.39
C ASN A 110 -30.74 1.25 -21.15
N THR A 111 -29.67 0.55 -20.78
CA THR A 111 -29.23 -0.69 -21.42
C THR A 111 -30.01 -1.89 -20.88
N GLU A 112 -30.40 -2.84 -21.73
CA GLU A 112 -31.19 -4.01 -21.31
C GLU A 112 -30.46 -4.87 -20.25
N ALA A 113 -29.12 -4.90 -20.29
CA ALA A 113 -28.26 -5.64 -19.35
C ALA A 113 -28.25 -5.07 -17.93
N THR A 114 -28.58 -3.79 -17.75
CA THR A 114 -28.60 -3.06 -16.46
C THR A 114 -30.02 -2.71 -16.00
N SER A 115 -31.04 -3.24 -16.68
CA SER A 115 -32.45 -3.05 -16.37
C SER A 115 -32.84 -3.66 -15.01
N GLN A 116 -33.98 -3.22 -14.46
CA GLN A 116 -34.45 -3.57 -13.12
C GLN A 116 -34.51 -5.10 -12.86
N GLY A 117 -34.69 -5.91 -13.91
CA GLY A 117 -34.75 -7.36 -13.84
C GLY A 117 -33.42 -8.07 -13.58
N SER A 118 -32.28 -7.53 -14.03
CA SER A 118 -30.95 -8.16 -13.90
C SER A 118 -30.12 -7.59 -12.74
N LEU A 119 -30.28 -6.30 -12.44
CA LEU A 119 -29.50 -5.58 -11.43
C LEU A 119 -30.03 -5.78 -10.00
N GLY A 120 -31.33 -6.08 -9.86
CA GLY A 120 -32.04 -6.16 -8.59
C GLY A 120 -32.45 -4.77 -8.05
N MET A 121 -33.63 -4.70 -7.40
CA MET A 121 -34.26 -3.42 -7.01
C MET A 121 -33.39 -2.51 -6.12
N ALA A 122 -32.58 -3.08 -5.23
CA ALA A 122 -31.74 -2.31 -4.32
C ALA A 122 -30.59 -1.60 -5.05
N PHE A 123 -29.92 -2.31 -5.96
CA PHE A 123 -28.79 -1.76 -6.72
C PHE A 123 -29.23 -0.76 -7.77
N TRP A 124 -30.36 -1.02 -8.44
CA TRP A 124 -30.95 -0.07 -9.37
C TRP A 124 -31.30 1.28 -8.71
N ARG A 125 -31.85 1.24 -7.47
CA ARG A 125 -32.14 2.45 -6.69
C ARG A 125 -30.89 3.24 -6.31
N ILE A 126 -29.79 2.55 -5.99
CA ILE A 126 -28.52 3.22 -5.65
C ILE A 126 -28.00 3.99 -6.87
N VAL A 127 -27.93 3.35 -8.04
CA VAL A 127 -27.47 4.00 -9.28
C VAL A 127 -28.38 5.17 -9.66
N LEU A 128 -29.70 4.97 -9.60
CA LEU A 128 -30.68 6.02 -9.89
C LEU A 128 -30.51 7.21 -8.94
N SER A 129 -30.34 6.96 -7.64
CA SER A 129 -30.14 8.00 -6.64
C SER A 129 -28.84 8.77 -6.87
N ALA A 130 -27.75 8.10 -7.23
CA ALA A 130 -26.47 8.74 -7.52
C ALA A 130 -26.56 9.69 -8.73
N GLY A 131 -27.21 9.26 -9.81
CA GLY A 131 -27.42 10.08 -11.00
C GLY A 131 -28.27 11.34 -10.73
N ILE A 132 -29.38 11.19 -10.00
CA ILE A 132 -30.27 12.31 -9.66
C ILE A 132 -29.59 13.30 -8.70
N LEU A 133 -28.90 12.81 -7.67
CA LEU A 133 -28.16 13.66 -6.72
C LEU A 133 -27.04 14.45 -7.41
N ALA A 134 -26.35 13.84 -8.37
CA ALA A 134 -25.33 14.53 -9.17
C ALA A 134 -25.90 15.68 -9.99
N MET A 135 -27.08 15.50 -10.61
CA MET A 135 -27.74 16.57 -11.36
C MET A 135 -28.21 17.72 -10.47
N ILE A 136 -28.83 17.41 -9.32
CA ILE A 136 -29.30 18.44 -8.39
C ILE A 136 -28.12 19.25 -7.83
N MET A 137 -27.05 18.56 -7.43
CA MET A 137 -25.87 19.24 -6.90
C MET A 137 -25.14 20.04 -7.97
N SER A 138 -25.16 19.64 -9.24
CA SER A 138 -24.65 20.47 -10.34
C SER A 138 -25.32 21.86 -10.35
N VAL A 139 -26.66 21.91 -10.30
CA VAL A 139 -27.41 23.17 -10.28
C VAL A 139 -27.08 24.00 -9.04
N VAL A 140 -27.02 23.37 -7.86
CA VAL A 140 -26.65 24.05 -6.61
C VAL A 140 -25.25 24.67 -6.69
N ASN A 141 -24.29 24.00 -7.32
CA ASN A 141 -22.94 24.51 -7.50
C ASN A 141 -22.86 25.67 -8.49
N VAL A 142 -23.65 25.66 -9.56
CA VAL A 142 -23.77 26.80 -10.48
C VAL A 142 -24.34 28.02 -9.75
N ILE A 143 -25.47 27.85 -9.04
CA ILE A 143 -26.12 28.92 -8.28
C ILE A 143 -25.17 29.48 -7.21
N SER A 144 -24.48 28.61 -6.48
CA SER A 144 -23.50 29.02 -5.46
C SER A 144 -22.32 29.80 -6.06
N SER A 145 -21.93 29.46 -7.29
CA SER A 145 -20.89 30.20 -8.01
C SER A 145 -21.34 31.61 -8.41
N PHE A 146 -22.63 31.86 -8.60
CA PHE A 146 -23.16 33.21 -8.92
C PHE A 146 -23.47 34.02 -7.67
N ILE A 147 -24.04 33.41 -6.62
CA ILE A 147 -24.41 34.11 -5.38
C ILE A 147 -23.17 34.56 -4.59
N PHE A 148 -22.11 33.75 -4.57
CA PHE A 148 -20.92 33.99 -3.74
C PHE A 148 -19.69 34.46 -4.55
N ALA A 149 -19.82 34.71 -5.84
CA ALA A 149 -18.77 35.37 -6.62
C ALA A 149 -19.01 36.87 -6.62
N ASP A 150 -17.94 37.64 -6.41
CA ASP A 150 -17.93 39.08 -6.62
C ASP A 150 -17.00 39.42 -7.78
N SER A 151 -17.58 39.71 -8.94
CA SER A 151 -16.85 40.07 -10.17
C SER A 151 -16.03 41.35 -9.98
N ASP A 152 -16.51 42.27 -9.15
CA ASP A 152 -15.96 43.61 -9.00
C ASP A 152 -14.69 43.62 -8.14
N LEU A 153 -14.53 42.60 -7.28
CA LEU A 153 -13.37 42.41 -6.40
C LEU A 153 -12.47 41.24 -6.83
N GLY A 154 -12.80 40.55 -7.92
CA GLY A 154 -12.07 39.35 -8.39
C GLY A 154 -12.13 38.18 -7.40
N VAL A 155 -13.13 38.17 -6.50
CA VAL A 155 -13.25 37.15 -5.45
C VAL A 155 -14.13 36.01 -5.96
N SER A 156 -13.52 34.84 -6.18
CA SER A 156 -14.28 33.63 -6.52
C SER A 156 -14.99 33.05 -5.29
N ALA A 157 -16.10 32.33 -5.51
CA ALA A 157 -16.81 31.61 -4.46
C ALA A 157 -15.89 30.61 -3.70
N ARG A 158 -14.84 30.10 -4.35
CA ARG A 158 -13.81 29.25 -3.73
C ARG A 158 -12.91 30.02 -2.75
N HIS A 159 -12.65 31.31 -2.98
CA HIS A 159 -11.94 32.17 -2.02
C HIS A 159 -12.76 32.42 -0.76
N VAL A 160 -14.06 32.70 -0.92
CA VAL A 160 -14.99 32.89 0.21
C VAL A 160 -15.07 31.62 1.06
N ARG A 161 -15.07 30.44 0.42
CA ARG A 161 -15.05 29.13 1.11
C ARG A 161 -13.79 28.84 1.92
N VAL A 162 -12.64 29.42 1.55
CA VAL A 162 -11.35 29.15 2.22
C VAL A 162 -11.01 30.23 3.25
N TYR A 163 -11.31 31.49 2.95
CA TYR A 163 -10.86 32.64 3.74
C TYR A 163 -12.01 33.41 4.42
N GLY A 164 -13.27 33.02 4.19
CA GLY A 164 -14.43 33.65 4.81
C GLY A 164 -14.47 35.16 4.58
N ALA A 165 -14.78 35.92 5.63
CA ALA A 165 -14.84 37.39 5.60
C ALA A 165 -13.53 38.09 5.21
N VAL A 166 -12.39 37.40 5.21
CA VAL A 166 -11.06 37.95 4.87
C VAL A 166 -10.68 37.70 3.39
N ALA A 167 -11.57 37.08 2.62
CA ALA A 167 -11.36 36.79 1.20
C ALA A 167 -11.00 38.02 0.33
N PRO A 168 -11.70 39.18 0.43
CA PRO A 168 -11.37 40.34 -0.40
C PRO A 168 -9.99 40.94 -0.08
N GLN A 169 -9.61 41.01 1.20
CA GLN A 169 -8.30 41.53 1.62
C GLN A 169 -7.14 40.66 1.09
N LYS A 170 -7.32 39.32 1.11
CA LYS A 170 -6.27 38.40 0.68
C LYS A 170 -6.09 38.37 -0.84
N VAL A 171 -7.18 38.49 -1.61
CA VAL A 171 -7.12 38.62 -3.08
C VAL A 171 -6.46 39.94 -3.48
N MET A 172 -6.75 41.06 -2.80
CA MET A 172 -6.06 42.34 -3.04
C MET A 172 -4.57 42.26 -2.75
N THR A 173 -4.14 41.60 -1.66
CA THR A 173 -2.71 41.36 -1.41
C THR A 173 -2.07 40.43 -2.45
N ARG A 174 -2.80 39.43 -2.96
CA ARG A 174 -2.31 38.53 -4.01
C ARG A 174 -2.16 39.27 -5.35
N SER A 175 -3.14 40.08 -5.74
CA SER A 175 -3.12 40.89 -6.96
C SER A 175 -2.05 42.00 -6.91
N GLY A 176 -1.83 42.62 -5.74
CA GLY A 176 -0.70 43.54 -5.51
C GLY A 176 0.67 42.85 -5.54
N SER A 177 0.75 41.58 -5.12
CA SER A 177 2.00 40.80 -5.12
C SER A 177 2.31 40.09 -6.44
N SER A 178 1.29 39.77 -7.25
CA SER A 178 1.44 39.11 -8.55
C SER A 178 1.74 40.09 -9.69
N GLY A 179 1.54 41.40 -9.48
CA GLY A 179 1.83 42.45 -10.46
C GLY A 179 3.19 43.17 -10.30
N SER A 180 3.94 42.94 -9.23
CA SER A 180 5.20 43.69 -8.98
C SER A 180 6.25 42.87 -8.26
N GLN A 181 7.02 42.11 -9.03
CA GLN A 181 8.40 41.73 -8.69
C GLN A 181 9.39 42.56 -9.54
N ARG A 182 9.08 43.84 -9.76
CA ARG A 182 10.02 44.86 -10.27
C ARG A 182 9.56 46.25 -9.87
N SER A 183 9.75 46.61 -8.61
CA SER A 183 10.14 47.99 -8.27
C SER A 183 10.51 48.07 -6.80
N PHE A 184 11.73 48.56 -6.59
CA PHE A 184 12.23 49.07 -5.33
C PHE A 184 11.30 50.24 -4.92
N GLN A 185 10.56 50.12 -3.83
CA GLN A 185 9.79 51.25 -3.29
C GLN A 185 10.36 51.68 -1.94
N LEU A 186 11.11 52.78 -2.02
CA LEU A 186 11.36 53.71 -0.92
C LEU A 186 10.03 54.31 -0.48
N GLY A 187 9.89 54.49 0.84
CA GLY A 187 8.67 55.00 1.47
C GLY A 187 8.23 56.35 0.92
N MET A 188 7.02 56.37 0.35
CA MET A 188 6.31 57.59 -0.03
C MET A 188 5.42 58.03 1.13
N LYS A 189 5.93 58.92 1.98
CA LYS A 189 5.09 59.84 2.76
C LYS A 189 5.00 61.14 1.95
N ARG A 190 3.98 61.23 1.10
CA ARG A 190 3.68 62.43 0.30
C ARG A 190 2.81 63.36 1.15
N GLU A 191 3.46 64.27 1.86
CA GLU A 191 2.81 65.47 2.39
C GLU A 191 2.98 66.57 1.34
N GLU A 192 1.86 67.15 0.91
CA GLU A 192 1.81 68.26 -0.03
C GLU A 192 2.12 69.57 0.67
N THR A 193 3.36 70.06 0.56
CA THR A 193 3.68 71.50 0.65
C THR A 193 4.99 71.76 -0.11
N LEU A 194 4.97 72.79 -0.96
CA LEU A 194 6.07 73.22 -1.83
C LEU A 194 7.34 73.63 -1.05
N PRO A 195 8.56 73.23 -1.47
CA PRO A 195 9.78 73.70 -0.84
C PRO A 195 10.26 75.03 -1.45
N THR A 196 10.25 76.08 -0.62
CA THR A 196 10.92 77.36 -0.88
C THR A 196 12.43 77.23 -0.65
N TYR A 197 13.23 77.66 -1.63
CA TYR A 197 14.68 77.77 -1.52
C TYR A 197 15.09 79.09 -0.83
N SER A 198 16.00 79.01 0.13
CA SER A 198 16.83 80.13 0.62
C SER A 198 18.10 79.59 1.30
N PRO A 199 19.28 80.25 1.18
CA PRO A 199 20.57 79.59 1.28
C PRO A 199 21.43 79.97 2.51
N GLN A 200 22.51 79.18 2.66
CA GLN A 200 23.85 79.53 3.19
C GLN A 200 24.20 79.40 4.69
N ASN A 201 25.23 78.57 4.89
CA ASN A 201 26.47 78.78 5.67
C ASN A 201 26.37 78.91 7.21
N SER A 202 27.30 78.44 8.04
CA SER A 202 28.58 77.74 7.90
C SER A 202 29.15 77.48 9.32
N ILE A 203 30.23 76.68 9.40
CA ILE A 203 31.34 76.77 10.38
C ILE A 203 31.27 75.97 11.72
N ARG A 204 32.38 75.22 11.90
CA ARG A 204 33.15 74.79 13.11
C ARG A 204 32.76 73.56 13.95
N ARG A 205 33.47 72.47 13.65
CA ARG A 205 34.68 71.97 14.38
C ARG A 205 34.67 72.08 15.92
N GLN A 206 34.64 70.95 16.65
CA GLN A 206 35.80 70.31 17.31
C GLN A 206 35.44 69.14 18.24
N MET A 207 36.43 68.24 18.37
CA MET A 207 36.56 67.02 19.17
C MET A 207 36.34 67.20 20.69
N SER A 208 36.01 66.10 21.40
CA SER A 208 36.89 65.54 22.45
C SER A 208 36.26 64.35 23.21
N MET A 209 36.90 63.18 23.05
CA MET A 209 37.26 62.15 24.04
C MET A 209 36.31 61.61 25.13
N ARG A 210 36.48 60.28 25.31
CA ARG A 210 36.52 59.47 26.56
C ARG A 210 35.17 59.18 27.25
N GLN A 211 34.94 58.04 27.89
CA GLN A 211 35.50 56.68 27.93
C GLN A 211 34.54 55.90 28.86
N ASN A 212 34.27 54.63 28.52
CA ASN A 212 34.01 53.51 29.42
C ASN A 212 32.83 53.46 30.42
N THR A 213 31.91 52.53 30.10
CA THR A 213 31.55 51.30 30.83
C THR A 213 31.36 51.32 32.36
N ARG A 214 30.15 50.93 32.82
CA ARG A 214 29.88 49.76 33.69
C ARG A 214 28.43 49.77 34.24
N PHE A 215 27.72 48.65 34.08
CA PHE A 215 26.63 48.19 34.97
C PHE A 215 27.25 47.26 36.06
N PRO A 216 26.54 46.64 37.05
CA PRO A 216 25.08 46.47 37.24
C PRO A 216 24.56 46.35 38.73
N LEU A 217 23.26 45.99 38.86
CA LEU A 217 22.60 45.12 39.88
C LEU A 217 21.90 45.69 41.15
N LYS A 218 20.57 45.44 41.17
CA LYS A 218 19.79 44.59 42.11
C LYS A 218 19.15 45.16 43.40
N ILE A 219 17.85 44.83 43.46
CA ILE A 219 17.08 44.15 44.52
C ILE A 219 16.10 44.99 45.36
N SER A 220 14.88 44.43 45.35
CA SER A 220 13.57 44.73 45.89
C SER A 220 13.43 44.80 47.42
N THR A 221 12.32 45.36 47.89
CA THR A 221 11.51 44.81 49.01
C THR A 221 10.02 45.21 48.89
N PRO A 222 9.08 44.45 49.48
CA PRO A 222 7.65 44.41 49.13
C PRO A 222 6.73 44.99 50.22
N VAL A 223 5.40 45.05 49.98
CA VAL A 223 4.30 44.74 50.94
C VAL A 223 2.92 45.07 50.32
N ASN A 224 2.02 44.07 50.38
CA ASN A 224 0.56 44.05 50.09
C ASN A 224 -0.23 44.41 51.38
N PRO A 225 -1.59 44.39 51.47
CA PRO A 225 -2.68 44.42 50.47
C PRO A 225 -3.81 45.41 50.87
N ILE A 226 -4.89 45.50 50.07
CA ILE A 226 -6.32 45.40 50.48
C ILE A 226 -7.22 46.01 49.38
N ASN A 227 -8.35 45.34 49.19
CA ASN A 227 -9.24 45.30 48.05
C ASN A 227 -10.43 46.27 48.19
N LEU A 228 -11.17 46.43 47.08
CA LEU A 228 -12.49 47.06 46.90
C LEU A 228 -12.57 48.60 46.81
N ASN A 229 -12.74 49.12 45.59
CA ASN A 229 -14.09 49.46 45.12
C ASN A 229 -14.14 49.97 43.68
N ASP A 230 -15.32 49.76 43.13
CA ASP A 230 -15.74 49.96 41.76
C ASP A 230 -15.67 51.40 41.22
N ALA A 231 -15.62 51.40 39.89
CA ALA A 231 -16.28 52.32 38.97
C ALA A 231 -15.60 53.65 38.60
N ALA A 232 -15.51 53.77 37.27
CA ALA A 232 -15.45 54.98 36.46
C ALA A 232 -14.12 55.75 36.48
N SER A 233 -13.30 55.53 35.46
CA SER A 233 -13.04 56.63 34.52
C SER A 233 -12.39 56.13 33.24
N SER A 234 -12.98 56.63 32.16
CA SER A 234 -12.67 56.46 30.77
C SER A 234 -11.32 57.04 30.34
N LYS A 235 -10.88 56.53 29.17
CA LYS A 235 -9.99 57.17 28.19
C LYS A 235 -8.51 57.21 28.59
N TYR A 236 -7.70 56.68 27.68
CA TYR A 236 -6.24 56.57 27.71
C TYR A 236 -5.67 55.36 28.46
N SER A 237 -5.59 54.23 27.75
CA SER A 237 -4.37 53.41 27.63
C SER A 237 -4.65 52.21 26.73
N ARG A 238 -4.57 52.40 25.42
CA ARG A 238 -4.28 51.31 24.48
C ARG A 238 -2.93 51.65 23.87
N ASP A 239 -1.88 51.11 24.47
CA ASP A 239 -0.68 50.66 23.77
C ASP A 239 0.23 49.96 24.77
N SER A 240 0.27 48.63 24.71
CA SER A 240 1.49 47.82 24.62
C SER A 240 1.23 46.36 24.97
N ALA A 241 1.50 45.50 23.98
CA ALA A 241 2.09 44.17 24.07
C ALA A 241 1.56 43.20 25.16
N GLY A 242 0.69 42.28 24.73
CA GLY A 242 0.39 41.04 25.43
C GLY A 242 0.44 39.87 24.45
N VAL A 243 1.39 38.97 24.70
CA VAL A 243 1.65 37.67 24.06
C VAL A 243 0.39 36.98 23.52
N THR A 244 0.35 36.73 22.21
CA THR A 244 -0.65 35.83 21.61
C THR A 244 -0.38 34.40 22.07
N ILE A 245 -1.30 33.83 22.83
CA ILE A 245 -1.38 32.40 23.12
C ILE A 245 -1.44 31.68 21.76
N PRO A 246 -0.60 30.65 21.50
CA PRO A 246 -0.65 29.95 20.23
C PRO A 246 -1.98 29.21 20.10
N ASP A 247 -2.72 29.56 19.04
CA ASP A 247 -3.97 28.95 18.62
C ASP A 247 -3.78 27.45 18.35
N LEU A 248 -4.45 26.63 19.15
CA LEU A 248 -4.38 25.17 19.15
C LEU A 248 -4.94 24.55 17.86
N ALA A 249 -5.56 25.35 16.98
CA ALA A 249 -6.16 24.93 15.72
C ALA A 249 -5.17 24.42 14.66
N HIS A 250 -3.88 24.75 14.76
CA HIS A 250 -2.89 24.49 13.70
C HIS A 250 -1.91 23.33 13.99
N HIS A 251 -2.15 22.54 15.03
CA HIS A 251 -1.32 21.35 15.28
C HIS A 251 -1.61 20.24 14.25
N PRO A 252 -0.59 19.62 13.62
CA PRO A 252 -0.77 18.52 12.65
C PRO A 252 -1.50 17.30 13.23
N ALA A 253 -1.69 17.24 14.55
CA ALA A 253 -2.46 16.22 15.24
C ALA A 253 -3.98 16.31 15.02
N MET A 254 -4.56 17.49 14.70
CA MET A 254 -6.01 17.60 14.44
C MET A 254 -6.44 17.12 13.05
N HIS A 255 -5.55 17.18 12.05
CA HIS A 255 -5.81 16.61 10.73
C HIS A 255 -5.82 15.08 10.73
N ILE A 256 -5.01 14.45 11.59
CA ILE A 256 -5.02 12.99 11.75
C ILE A 256 -6.32 12.53 12.42
N LYS A 257 -6.85 13.30 13.38
CA LYS A 257 -8.12 12.99 14.05
C LYS A 257 -9.33 13.07 13.12
N SER A 258 -9.40 14.08 12.23
CA SER A 258 -10.52 14.22 11.29
C SER A 258 -10.54 13.13 10.20
N VAL A 259 -9.37 12.70 9.71
CA VAL A 259 -9.25 11.55 8.81
C VAL A 259 -9.61 10.24 9.54
N PHE A 260 -9.15 10.06 10.78
CA PHE A 260 -9.51 8.87 11.56
C PHE A 260 -11.02 8.80 11.83
N ILE A 261 -11.70 9.91 12.10
CA ILE A 261 -13.15 9.92 12.34
C ILE A 261 -13.94 9.53 11.08
N PHE A 262 -13.48 9.92 9.89
CA PHE A 262 -14.14 9.58 8.62
C PHE A 262 -13.91 8.13 8.19
N PHE A 263 -12.68 7.62 8.35
CA PHE A 263 -12.35 6.24 7.96
C PHE A 263 -12.58 5.23 9.09
N ALA A 264 -12.75 5.66 10.35
CA ALA A 264 -13.00 4.80 11.50
C ALA A 264 -14.18 3.83 11.27
N PRO A 265 -15.37 4.25 10.80
CA PRO A 265 -16.49 3.33 10.58
C PRO A 265 -16.21 2.23 9.54
N ILE A 266 -15.22 2.42 8.65
CA ILE A 266 -14.86 1.46 7.60
C ILE A 266 -13.64 0.63 8.01
N ILE A 267 -12.62 1.27 8.59
CA ILE A 267 -11.37 0.64 8.99
C ILE A 267 -11.55 -0.13 10.29
N ILE A 268 -12.28 0.38 11.28
CA ILE A 268 -12.47 -0.29 12.58
C ILE A 268 -13.14 -1.66 12.43
N PRO A 269 -14.27 -1.86 11.74
CA PRO A 269 -14.84 -3.20 11.59
C PRO A 269 -13.94 -4.15 10.80
N ARG A 270 -13.19 -3.65 9.80
CA ARG A 270 -12.20 -4.47 9.08
C ARG A 270 -10.99 -4.82 9.94
N ALA A 271 -10.50 -3.88 10.75
CA ALA A 271 -9.41 -4.09 11.70
C ALA A 271 -9.83 -5.03 12.83
N ILE A 272 -11.08 -4.94 13.31
CA ILE A 272 -11.65 -5.88 14.28
C ILE A 272 -11.79 -7.27 13.68
N ASN A 273 -12.28 -7.39 12.44
CA ASN A 273 -12.40 -8.69 11.77
C ASN A 273 -11.01 -9.30 11.48
N TYR A 274 -10.05 -8.48 11.07
CA TYR A 274 -8.65 -8.91 10.89
C TYR A 274 -8.01 -9.29 12.22
N TYR A 275 -8.26 -8.53 13.29
CA TYR A 275 -7.76 -8.85 14.62
C TYR A 275 -8.41 -10.14 15.16
N ARG A 276 -9.71 -10.35 14.95
CA ARG A 276 -10.40 -11.58 15.32
C ARG A 276 -9.88 -12.77 14.52
N SER A 277 -9.68 -12.63 13.21
CA SER A 277 -9.13 -13.72 12.38
C SER A 277 -7.67 -14.02 12.74
N LEU A 278 -6.87 -13.00 13.01
CA LEU A 278 -5.49 -13.15 13.49
C LEU A 278 -5.46 -13.81 14.87
N ARG A 279 -6.36 -13.42 15.79
CA ARG A 279 -6.49 -14.06 17.11
C ARG A 279 -6.86 -15.53 17.01
N VAL A 280 -7.82 -15.88 16.15
CA VAL A 280 -8.20 -17.27 15.90
C VAL A 280 -7.04 -18.05 15.28
N ALA A 281 -6.34 -17.48 14.30
CA ALA A 281 -5.16 -18.10 13.68
C ALA A 281 -3.98 -18.29 14.65
N LEU A 282 -3.80 -17.37 15.62
CA LEU A 282 -2.82 -17.53 16.69
C LEU A 282 -3.25 -18.60 17.71
N ALA A 283 -4.55 -18.74 17.97
CA ALA A 283 -5.07 -19.71 18.92
C ALA A 283 -5.00 -21.15 18.39
N THR A 284 -5.21 -21.37 17.09
CA THR A 284 -5.18 -22.70 16.44
C THR A 284 -3.80 -23.08 15.92
N ARG A 285 -2.73 -22.42 16.40
CA ARG A 285 -1.37 -22.60 15.87
C ARG A 285 -0.80 -24.00 16.20
N PRO A 286 -0.16 -24.68 15.23
CA PRO A 286 0.69 -25.82 15.52
C PRO A 286 1.96 -25.38 16.28
N PRO A 287 2.67 -26.29 16.97
CA PRO A 287 3.90 -25.95 17.69
C PRO A 287 4.98 -25.40 16.74
N PRO A 288 5.88 -24.53 17.23
CA PRO A 288 6.95 -23.96 16.43
C PRO A 288 7.80 -25.06 15.79
N ARG A 289 8.09 -24.92 14.50
CA ARG A 289 8.94 -25.84 13.75
C ARG A 289 10.34 -25.24 13.59
N ALA A 290 11.36 -26.07 13.58
CA ALA A 290 12.69 -25.68 13.12
C ALA A 290 12.63 -25.19 11.65
N ILE A 291 13.57 -24.33 11.25
CA ILE A 291 13.58 -23.72 9.92
C ILE A 291 13.71 -24.83 8.87
N PRO A 292 12.76 -24.94 7.91
CA PRO A 292 12.87 -25.90 6.82
C PRO A 292 14.03 -25.53 5.88
N GLN A 293 14.67 -26.52 5.27
CA GLN A 293 15.85 -26.31 4.41
C GLN A 293 15.57 -25.34 3.24
N ASP A 294 14.37 -25.38 2.67
CA ASP A 294 13.95 -24.48 1.58
C ASP A 294 13.94 -23.01 2.02
N ALA A 295 13.35 -22.71 3.18
CA ALA A 295 13.35 -21.37 3.73
C ALA A 295 14.75 -20.92 4.16
N SER A 296 15.60 -21.84 4.64
CA SER A 296 16.99 -21.53 4.96
C SER A 296 17.78 -21.08 3.73
N ARG A 297 17.58 -21.70 2.57
CA ARG A 297 18.23 -21.29 1.31
C ARG A 297 17.83 -19.86 0.91
N ALA A 298 16.54 -19.56 0.98
CA ALA A 298 16.03 -18.22 0.70
C ALA A 298 16.58 -17.16 1.69
N LEU A 299 16.61 -17.48 2.98
CA LEU A 299 17.16 -16.60 4.02
C LEU A 299 18.66 -16.36 3.85
N ASN A 300 19.43 -17.36 3.42
CA ASN A 300 20.85 -17.19 3.13
C ASN A 300 21.09 -16.26 1.93
N VAL A 301 20.28 -16.38 0.87
CA VAL A 301 20.35 -15.45 -0.27
C VAL A 301 19.99 -14.03 0.16
N LEU A 302 18.94 -13.84 0.95
CA LEU A 302 18.59 -12.53 1.50
C LEU A 302 19.68 -11.99 2.43
N PHE A 303 20.33 -12.82 3.24
CA PHE A 303 21.44 -12.40 4.08
C PHE A 303 22.62 -11.88 3.24
N CYS A 304 22.99 -12.59 2.17
CA CYS A 304 24.02 -12.13 1.23
C CYS A 304 23.60 -10.83 0.52
N ALA A 305 22.33 -10.69 0.12
CA ALA A 305 21.83 -9.46 -0.49
C ALA A 305 21.84 -8.27 0.48
N ILE A 306 21.36 -8.46 1.72
CA ILE A 306 21.34 -7.44 2.77
C ILE A 306 22.75 -6.97 3.08
N THR A 307 23.69 -7.90 3.28
CA THR A 307 25.10 -7.55 3.56
C THR A 307 25.72 -6.81 2.38
N LEU A 308 25.49 -7.25 1.15
CA LEU A 308 25.94 -6.56 -0.06
C LEU A 308 25.37 -5.13 -0.13
N PHE A 309 24.06 -4.96 -0.06
CA PHE A 309 23.42 -3.66 -0.15
C PHE A 309 23.79 -2.74 1.02
N PHE A 310 23.93 -3.28 2.22
CA PHE A 310 24.42 -2.53 3.37
C PHE A 310 25.85 -2.04 3.13
N CYS A 311 26.76 -2.90 2.67
CA CYS A 311 28.12 -2.51 2.31
C CYS A 311 28.15 -1.47 1.17
N LEU A 312 27.27 -1.62 0.16
CA LEU A 312 27.16 -0.66 -0.94
C LEU A 312 26.64 0.71 -0.49
N SER A 313 25.87 0.77 0.60
CA SER A 313 25.36 2.03 1.18
C SER A 313 26.40 2.81 1.97
N LEU A 314 27.51 2.18 2.35
CA LEU A 314 28.56 2.82 3.11
C LEU A 314 29.46 3.68 2.19
N PRO A 315 29.90 4.86 2.65
CA PRO A 315 30.66 5.80 1.83
C PRO A 315 32.07 5.31 1.47
N PHE A 316 32.57 4.24 2.09
CA PHE A 316 33.90 3.65 1.83
C PHE A 316 33.90 2.67 0.65
N ASN A 317 32.74 2.40 0.06
CA ASN A 317 32.62 1.49 -1.06
C ASN A 317 33.36 2.03 -2.31
N PRO A 318 34.21 1.23 -2.98
CA PRO A 318 34.87 1.61 -4.24
C PRO A 318 33.92 2.07 -5.36
N HIS A 319 32.67 1.57 -5.36
CA HIS A 319 31.64 1.92 -6.34
C HIS A 319 30.68 3.01 -5.84
N ALA A 320 30.97 3.67 -4.72
CA ALA A 320 30.15 4.76 -4.23
C ALA A 320 30.16 5.93 -5.25
N PRO A 321 29.02 6.62 -5.43
CA PRO A 321 28.99 7.82 -6.26
C PRO A 321 30.02 8.84 -5.75
N SER A 322 30.72 9.51 -6.65
CA SER A 322 31.68 10.53 -6.27
C SER A 322 31.00 11.69 -5.54
N GLN A 323 31.66 12.21 -4.50
CA GLN A 323 31.19 13.41 -3.81
C GLN A 323 31.20 14.61 -4.77
N SER A 324 30.28 15.55 -4.57
CA SER A 324 30.22 16.71 -5.44
C SER A 324 31.46 17.59 -5.28
N ILE A 325 31.94 18.12 -6.41
CA ILE A 325 33.07 19.04 -6.45
C ILE A 325 32.82 20.29 -5.59
N PHE A 326 31.57 20.73 -5.50
CA PHE A 326 31.18 21.84 -4.61
C PHE A 326 31.38 21.49 -3.13
N THR A 327 31.10 20.25 -2.72
CA THR A 327 31.35 19.78 -1.35
C THR A 327 32.85 19.66 -1.09
N LEU A 328 33.58 19.02 -2.01
CA LEU A 328 35.03 18.81 -1.90
C LEU A 328 35.81 20.13 -1.82
N THR A 329 35.44 21.11 -2.64
CA THR A 329 36.14 22.42 -2.71
C THR A 329 35.56 23.46 -1.75
N HIS A 330 34.56 23.09 -0.94
CA HIS A 330 33.77 23.99 -0.10
C HIS A 330 33.30 25.26 -0.85
N SER A 331 32.87 25.08 -2.10
CA SER A 331 32.49 26.17 -2.99
C SER A 331 30.98 26.37 -3.05
N ARG A 332 30.57 27.63 -3.18
CA ARG A 332 29.16 28.01 -3.31
C ARG A 332 28.70 27.81 -4.75
N ILE A 333 27.38 27.73 -4.96
CA ILE A 333 26.84 27.53 -6.29
C ILE A 333 27.08 28.71 -7.25
N ASN A 334 27.38 29.91 -6.73
CA ASN A 334 27.67 31.12 -7.51
C ASN A 334 29.17 31.36 -7.77
N THR A 335 30.07 30.56 -7.17
CA THR A 335 31.52 30.70 -7.35
C THR A 335 31.90 30.48 -8.81
N SER A 336 32.80 31.29 -9.39
CA SER A 336 33.21 31.11 -10.79
C SER A 336 33.85 29.75 -11.03
N THR A 337 33.65 29.20 -12.24
CA THR A 337 34.09 27.84 -12.59
C THR A 337 35.61 27.70 -12.46
N ASP A 338 36.39 28.71 -12.84
CA ASP A 338 37.85 28.67 -12.71
C ASP A 338 38.33 28.59 -11.25
N ILE A 339 37.64 29.25 -10.31
CA ILE A 339 37.99 29.17 -8.89
C ILE A 339 37.67 27.77 -8.34
N VAL A 340 36.54 27.18 -8.75
CA VAL A 340 36.19 25.82 -8.32
C VAL A 340 37.22 24.80 -8.83
N PHE A 341 37.60 24.87 -10.10
CA PHE A 341 38.55 23.92 -10.69
C PHE A 341 40.01 24.15 -10.28
N SER A 342 40.42 25.39 -9.97
CA SER A 342 41.73 25.65 -9.37
C SER A 342 41.83 25.13 -7.92
N ARG A 343 40.74 25.21 -7.14
CA ARG A 343 40.65 24.54 -5.83
C ARG A 343 40.63 23.02 -5.97
N LEU A 344 39.93 22.50 -6.96
CA LEU A 344 39.90 21.06 -7.23
C LEU A 344 41.28 20.53 -7.62
N ALA A 345 42.04 21.25 -8.45
CA ALA A 345 43.39 20.87 -8.83
C ALA A 345 44.29 20.64 -7.61
N ARG A 346 44.19 21.51 -6.59
CA ARG A 346 44.93 21.36 -5.31
C ARG A 346 44.54 20.13 -4.49
N LEU A 347 43.36 19.55 -4.73
CA LEU A 347 42.87 18.36 -4.02
C LEU A 347 43.17 17.06 -4.78
N ARG A 348 43.64 17.15 -6.03
CA ARG A 348 43.98 15.99 -6.86
C ARG A 348 45.44 15.58 -6.64
N PRO A 349 45.76 14.29 -6.84
CA PRO A 349 47.15 13.87 -6.95
C PRO A 349 47.84 14.67 -8.07
N ASP A 350 49.09 15.06 -7.84
CA ASP A 350 49.94 15.83 -8.76
C ASP A 350 49.53 17.30 -9.01
N GLU A 351 48.61 17.86 -8.20
CA GLU A 351 48.10 19.24 -8.33
C GLU A 351 47.54 19.60 -9.72
N THR A 352 47.22 18.59 -10.54
CA THR A 352 46.77 18.77 -11.92
C THR A 352 45.32 18.29 -12.11
N LEU A 353 44.66 18.85 -13.12
CA LEU A 353 43.30 18.47 -13.49
C LEU A 353 43.32 17.22 -14.35
N THR A 354 42.55 16.21 -13.96
CA THR A 354 42.34 14.98 -14.75
C THR A 354 41.67 15.32 -16.09
N ALA A 355 41.86 14.50 -17.13
CA ALA A 355 41.12 14.64 -18.39
C ALA A 355 39.59 14.65 -18.21
N ALA A 356 39.06 13.90 -17.24
CA ALA A 356 37.64 13.96 -16.88
C ALA A 356 37.24 15.32 -16.26
N ASP A 357 38.12 15.90 -15.45
CA ASP A 357 37.88 17.19 -14.80
C ASP A 357 37.91 18.34 -15.83
N THR A 358 38.79 18.28 -16.84
CA THR A 358 38.85 19.28 -17.91
C THR A 358 37.62 19.21 -18.82
N LEU A 359 37.13 18.01 -19.14
CA LEU A 359 35.84 17.83 -19.83
C LEU A 359 34.69 18.39 -19.01
N LEU A 360 34.64 18.10 -17.72
CA LEU A 360 33.59 18.62 -16.84
C LEU A 360 33.65 20.15 -16.71
N LYS A 361 34.85 20.74 -16.66
CA LYS A 361 35.05 22.19 -16.66
C LYS A 361 34.41 22.86 -17.88
N SER A 362 34.55 22.26 -19.06
CA SER A 362 33.96 22.78 -20.29
C SER A 362 32.42 22.82 -20.28
N LYS A 363 31.78 21.93 -19.51
CA LYS A 363 30.31 21.81 -19.43
C LYS A 363 29.69 22.60 -18.26
N LEU A 364 30.45 22.97 -17.24
CA LEU A 364 29.97 23.69 -16.05
C LEU A 364 30.00 25.23 -16.19
N THR A 365 29.63 25.75 -17.37
CA THR A 365 29.65 27.20 -17.65
C THR A 365 28.42 27.93 -17.11
N SER A 366 27.26 27.27 -17.06
CA SER A 366 25.99 27.89 -16.65
C SER A 366 25.49 27.40 -15.28
N VAL A 367 24.67 28.20 -14.61
CA VAL A 367 23.98 27.80 -13.36
C VAL A 367 23.02 26.63 -13.61
N GLY A 368 22.42 26.57 -14.80
CA GLY A 368 21.62 25.43 -15.25
C GLY A 368 22.42 24.14 -15.27
N ALA A 369 23.62 24.15 -15.88
CA ALA A 369 24.50 22.97 -15.90
C ALA A 369 24.94 22.53 -14.50
N ARG A 370 25.19 23.48 -13.58
CA ARG A 370 25.51 23.18 -12.17
C ARG A 370 24.37 22.47 -11.45
N LYS A 371 23.11 22.86 -11.74
CA LYS A 371 21.92 22.20 -11.20
C LYS A 371 21.76 20.78 -11.75
N VAL A 372 21.97 20.58 -13.05
CA VAL A 372 21.97 19.24 -13.68
C VAL A 372 23.03 18.35 -13.04
N TYR A 373 24.25 18.87 -12.87
CA TYR A 373 25.35 18.18 -12.19
C TYR A 373 25.00 17.74 -10.77
N LEU A 374 24.42 18.63 -9.95
CA LEU A 374 24.03 18.28 -8.58
C LEU A 374 22.95 17.20 -8.54
N ARG A 375 22.08 17.15 -9.56
CA ARG A 375 20.95 16.22 -9.67
C ARG A 375 21.32 14.84 -10.21
N PHE A 376 22.00 14.79 -11.35
CA PHE A 376 22.26 13.57 -12.11
C PHE A 376 23.73 13.14 -12.11
N GLY A 377 24.63 13.93 -11.54
CA GLY A 377 26.05 13.63 -11.41
C GLY A 377 26.93 14.10 -12.59
N PRO A 378 28.25 13.83 -12.53
CA PRO A 378 29.20 14.19 -13.58
C PRO A 378 28.99 13.41 -14.89
N ASP A 379 28.79 12.09 -14.80
CA ASP A 379 28.80 11.21 -15.97
C ASP A 379 27.66 11.52 -16.93
N THR A 380 26.48 11.83 -16.40
CA THR A 380 25.31 12.22 -17.20
C THR A 380 25.50 13.56 -17.92
N LEU A 381 26.30 14.46 -17.35
CA LEU A 381 26.58 15.77 -17.95
C LEU A 381 27.68 15.68 -19.02
N THR A 382 28.66 14.79 -18.85
CA THR A 382 29.81 14.68 -19.75
C THR A 382 29.61 13.65 -20.88
N GLN A 383 28.91 12.54 -20.60
CA GLN A 383 28.76 11.42 -21.55
C GLN A 383 27.49 11.51 -22.41
N CYS A 384 26.49 12.32 -22.03
CA CYS A 384 25.27 12.42 -22.82
C CYS A 384 25.47 13.29 -24.08
N ALA A 385 25.42 12.67 -25.25
CA ALA A 385 25.59 13.35 -26.54
C ALA A 385 24.33 14.11 -27.03
N PHE A 386 23.13 13.67 -26.64
CA PHE A 386 21.86 14.21 -27.12
C PHE A 386 21.15 15.14 -26.11
N CYS A 387 21.73 15.35 -24.93
CA CYS A 387 21.10 16.12 -23.87
C CYS A 387 21.26 17.63 -24.09
N SER A 388 20.18 18.39 -23.85
CA SER A 388 20.18 19.85 -23.93
C SER A 388 19.74 20.48 -22.61
N LEU A 389 20.34 21.62 -22.24
CA LEU A 389 20.00 22.35 -21.01
C LEU A 389 18.58 22.94 -21.03
N ASP A 390 18.00 23.10 -22.22
CA ASP A 390 16.63 23.59 -22.40
C ASP A 390 15.60 22.56 -21.93
N ASN A 391 15.89 21.27 -22.14
CA ASN A 391 15.00 20.16 -21.81
C ASN A 391 15.64 19.23 -20.78
N LEU A 392 15.40 19.50 -19.49
CA LEU A 392 15.92 18.70 -18.38
C LEU A 392 15.51 17.20 -18.45
N HIS A 393 14.40 16.89 -19.10
CA HIS A 393 13.93 15.53 -19.33
C HIS A 393 14.91 14.68 -20.15
N THR A 394 15.70 15.29 -21.03
CA THR A 394 16.70 14.56 -21.84
C THR A 394 17.80 13.94 -20.96
N PHE A 395 18.29 14.69 -19.98
CA PHE A 395 19.24 14.18 -18.97
C PHE A 395 18.63 13.08 -18.10
N ALA A 396 17.35 13.24 -17.75
CA ALA A 396 16.58 12.27 -17.00
C ALA A 396 16.47 10.92 -17.74
N LEU A 397 16.17 10.95 -19.05
CA LEU A 397 16.07 9.76 -19.89
C LEU A 397 17.40 9.01 -20.00
N TYR A 398 18.53 9.72 -20.05
CA TYR A 398 19.86 9.10 -20.05
C TYR A 398 20.23 8.49 -18.68
N HIS A 399 19.85 9.16 -17.59
CA HIS A 399 20.21 8.74 -16.23
C HIS A 399 19.41 7.52 -15.72
N LEU A 400 18.11 7.46 -16.02
CA LEU A 400 17.19 6.47 -15.46
C LEU A 400 17.60 5.00 -15.70
N PRO A 401 17.96 4.56 -16.93
CA PRO A 401 18.23 3.15 -17.21
C PRO A 401 19.34 2.56 -16.35
N PHE A 402 20.48 3.25 -16.25
CA PHE A 402 21.66 2.72 -15.58
C PHE A 402 21.65 2.95 -14.07
N HIS A 403 21.16 4.11 -13.62
CA HIS A 403 21.22 4.43 -12.20
C HIS A 403 19.97 4.04 -11.44
N VAL A 404 18.79 4.02 -12.06
CA VAL A 404 17.52 3.73 -11.37
C VAL A 404 17.02 2.33 -11.72
N PHE A 405 16.79 2.04 -13.00
CA PHE A 405 16.17 0.79 -13.41
C PHE A 405 17.05 -0.43 -13.17
N LEU A 406 18.35 -0.35 -13.49
CA LEU A 406 19.26 -1.49 -13.31
C LEU A 406 19.33 -1.98 -11.84
N PRO A 407 19.57 -1.13 -10.82
CA PRO A 407 19.54 -1.58 -9.43
C PRO A 407 18.19 -2.17 -9.00
N HIS A 408 17.07 -1.58 -9.44
CA HIS A 408 15.73 -2.08 -9.10
C HIS A 408 15.42 -3.41 -9.79
N LEU A 409 15.89 -3.61 -11.03
CA LEU A 409 15.73 -4.88 -11.75
C LEU A 409 16.53 -5.98 -11.05
N CYS A 410 17.78 -5.71 -10.66
CA CYS A 410 18.59 -6.63 -9.86
C CYS A 410 17.91 -6.96 -8.52
N HIS A 411 17.36 -5.95 -7.83
CA HIS A 411 16.64 -6.14 -6.57
C HIS A 411 15.36 -7.00 -6.76
N LEU A 412 14.56 -6.72 -7.78
CA LEU A 412 13.39 -7.52 -8.14
C LEU A 412 13.76 -8.96 -8.53
N ALA A 413 14.92 -9.17 -9.17
CA ALA A 413 15.42 -10.51 -9.48
C ALA A 413 15.79 -11.29 -8.19
N ILE A 414 16.43 -10.64 -7.22
CA ILE A 414 16.74 -11.24 -5.90
C ILE A 414 15.44 -11.61 -5.17
N ILE A 415 14.47 -10.70 -5.12
CA ILE A 415 13.15 -10.96 -4.53
C ILE A 415 12.42 -12.08 -5.28
N GLY A 416 12.49 -12.11 -6.60
CA GLY A 416 11.89 -13.15 -7.43
C GLY A 416 12.50 -14.53 -7.16
N LEU A 417 13.82 -14.62 -7.00
CA LEU A 417 14.52 -15.86 -6.67
C LEU A 417 14.17 -16.34 -5.25
N THR A 418 14.21 -15.44 -4.27
CA THR A 418 13.97 -15.76 -2.85
C THR A 418 12.49 -16.06 -2.53
N THR A 419 11.57 -15.76 -3.45
CA THR A 419 10.15 -16.09 -3.34
C THR A 419 9.68 -17.13 -4.37
N ALA A 420 10.59 -17.72 -5.15
CA ALA A 420 10.23 -18.77 -6.10
C ALA A 420 9.87 -20.07 -5.38
N ALA A 421 8.67 -20.62 -5.64
CA ALA A 421 8.20 -21.88 -5.05
C ALA A 421 9.20 -23.06 -5.10
N PRO A 422 9.87 -23.36 -6.24
CA PRO A 422 10.80 -24.49 -6.30
C PRO A 422 12.10 -24.26 -5.51
N PHE A 423 12.45 -23.00 -5.22
CA PHE A 423 13.69 -22.65 -4.54
C PHE A 423 13.50 -22.40 -3.04
N ALA A 424 12.48 -21.62 -2.69
CA ALA A 424 12.23 -21.09 -1.35
C ALA A 424 11.08 -21.79 -0.61
N GLY A 425 10.36 -22.69 -1.29
CA GLY A 425 9.23 -23.42 -0.72
C GLY A 425 7.92 -22.61 -0.67
N PRO A 426 6.82 -23.23 -0.22
CA PRO A 426 5.50 -22.63 -0.20
C PRO A 426 5.38 -21.46 0.78
N ASP A 427 6.11 -21.51 1.89
CA ASP A 427 6.06 -20.49 2.96
C ASP A 427 6.60 -19.12 2.50
N ALA A 428 7.58 -19.10 1.60
CA ALA A 428 8.10 -17.87 0.99
C ALA A 428 7.30 -17.46 -0.26
N SER A 429 6.83 -18.44 -1.05
CA SER A 429 6.08 -18.21 -2.30
C SER A 429 4.81 -17.36 -2.11
N LYS A 430 4.10 -17.53 -0.99
CA LYS A 430 2.90 -16.74 -0.68
C LYS A 430 3.15 -15.22 -0.63
N TRP A 431 4.37 -14.81 -0.28
CA TRP A 431 4.73 -13.40 -0.16
C TRP A 431 5.16 -12.77 -1.49
N ARG A 432 5.37 -13.57 -2.54
CA ARG A 432 5.84 -13.12 -3.85
C ARG A 432 5.04 -11.94 -4.38
N LYS A 433 3.71 -12.05 -4.40
CA LYS A 433 2.83 -10.98 -4.89
C LYS A 433 3.03 -9.68 -4.10
N SER A 434 3.01 -9.75 -2.77
CA SER A 434 3.17 -8.57 -1.92
C SER A 434 4.55 -7.93 -2.06
N PHE A 435 5.62 -8.75 -2.04
CA PHE A 435 6.98 -8.25 -2.16
C PHE A 435 7.25 -7.67 -3.54
N SER A 436 6.75 -8.29 -4.62
CA SER A 436 6.87 -7.74 -5.98
C SER A 436 6.11 -6.42 -6.14
N ILE A 437 4.90 -6.30 -5.59
CA ILE A 437 4.14 -5.04 -5.64
C ILE A 437 4.89 -3.93 -4.91
N ILE A 438 5.41 -4.20 -3.70
CA ILE A 438 6.15 -3.18 -2.94
C ILE A 438 7.47 -2.84 -3.65
N GLY A 439 8.19 -3.83 -4.21
CA GLY A 439 9.41 -3.59 -4.98
C GLY A 439 9.19 -2.73 -6.23
N ILE A 440 8.10 -2.98 -6.98
CA ILE A 440 7.70 -2.13 -8.10
C ILE A 440 7.30 -0.72 -7.60
N GLY A 441 6.61 -0.64 -6.47
CA GLY A 441 6.26 0.63 -5.82
C GLY A 441 7.50 1.45 -5.44
N LEU A 442 8.54 0.80 -4.90
CA LEU A 442 9.83 1.44 -4.60
C LEU A 442 10.50 1.97 -5.88
N ALA A 443 10.48 1.20 -6.96
CA ALA A 443 11.03 1.63 -8.26
C ALA A 443 10.28 2.86 -8.82
N LEU A 444 8.94 2.85 -8.78
CA LEU A 444 8.13 3.97 -9.23
C LEU A 444 8.35 5.22 -8.36
N LEU A 445 8.48 5.04 -7.05
CA LEU A 445 8.77 6.13 -6.12
C LEU A 445 10.15 6.74 -6.40
N ASP A 446 11.17 5.93 -6.65
CA ASP A 446 12.52 6.44 -6.97
C ASP A 446 12.54 7.16 -8.33
N VAL A 447 11.87 6.61 -9.36
CA VAL A 447 11.67 7.33 -10.64
C VAL A 447 10.98 8.66 -10.39
N TYR A 448 9.91 8.69 -9.60
CA TYR A 448 9.20 9.91 -9.27
C TYR A 448 10.10 10.93 -8.57
N ILE A 449 10.90 10.51 -7.58
CA ILE A 449 11.86 11.38 -6.89
C ILE A 449 12.88 11.91 -7.88
N VAL A 450 13.53 11.05 -8.67
CA VAL A 450 14.57 11.45 -9.64
C VAL A 450 14.00 12.35 -10.74
N MET A 451 12.72 12.23 -11.12
CA MET A 451 12.03 13.07 -12.11
C MET A 451 11.51 14.38 -11.55
N SER A 452 11.04 14.42 -10.31
CA SER A 452 10.41 15.60 -9.71
C SER A 452 11.35 16.45 -8.86
N TYR A 453 12.41 15.86 -8.32
CA TYR A 453 13.27 16.53 -7.34
C TYR A 453 14.16 17.60 -7.98
N ASP A 454 13.97 18.84 -7.57
CA ASP A 454 14.81 19.96 -7.96
C ASP A 454 15.73 20.34 -6.78
N PRO A 455 17.05 20.05 -6.85
CA PRO A 455 17.96 20.26 -5.72
C PRO A 455 18.02 21.73 -5.30
N MET A 456 17.69 22.68 -6.17
CA MET A 456 17.70 24.10 -5.83
C MET A 456 16.40 24.58 -5.19
N GLN A 457 15.25 23.98 -5.51
CA GLN A 457 13.97 24.37 -4.88
C GLN A 457 13.86 23.82 -3.46
N TYR A 458 14.32 22.59 -3.25
CA TYR A 458 14.25 21.92 -1.95
C TYR A 458 15.47 22.18 -1.05
N ALA A 459 16.48 22.93 -1.53
CA ALA A 459 17.62 23.32 -0.72
C ALA A 459 17.27 24.41 0.31
N SER A 460 18.04 24.43 1.41
CA SER A 460 17.90 25.43 2.47
C SER A 460 18.05 26.85 1.91
N ALA A 461 17.40 27.83 2.57
CA ALA A 461 17.46 29.22 2.15
C ALA A 461 18.90 29.75 2.06
N ALA A 462 19.81 29.23 2.89
CA ALA A 462 21.23 29.56 2.85
C ALA A 462 21.94 29.04 1.58
N VAL A 463 21.57 27.87 1.06
CA VAL A 463 22.12 27.34 -0.19
C VAL A 463 21.56 28.11 -1.39
N ARG A 464 20.26 28.42 -1.38
CA ARG A 464 19.62 29.25 -2.42
C ARG A 464 20.17 30.68 -2.47
N ALA A 465 20.48 31.25 -1.30
CA ALA A 465 21.16 32.54 -1.18
C ALA A 465 22.66 32.48 -1.54
N GLY A 466 23.20 31.31 -1.85
CA GLY A 466 24.61 31.12 -2.19
C GLY A 466 25.55 31.34 -1.01
N VAL A 467 25.07 31.23 0.23
CA VAL A 467 25.87 31.36 1.46
C VAL A 467 26.48 30.01 1.85
N ALA A 468 25.68 28.94 1.75
CA ALA A 468 26.07 27.57 2.10
C ALA A 468 26.38 26.71 0.86
N VAL A 469 27.13 25.62 1.09
CA VAL A 469 27.53 24.67 0.05
C VAL A 469 26.35 23.80 -0.35
N PRO A 470 26.07 23.61 -1.66
CA PRO A 470 24.97 22.77 -2.11
C PRO A 470 25.28 21.27 -1.95
N SER A 471 24.36 20.53 -1.33
CA SER A 471 24.40 19.07 -1.31
C SER A 471 24.00 18.49 -2.66
N SER A 472 24.67 17.42 -3.09
CA SER A 472 24.30 16.70 -4.31
C SER A 472 23.27 15.62 -4.01
N SER A 473 22.13 15.68 -4.71
CA SER A 473 21.12 14.63 -4.61
C SER A 473 21.58 13.35 -5.30
N TYR A 474 22.40 13.44 -6.33
CA TYR A 474 23.03 12.26 -6.96
C TYR A 474 23.79 11.41 -5.93
N TYR A 475 24.65 12.06 -5.12
CA TYR A 475 25.40 11.39 -4.05
C TYR A 475 24.47 10.80 -2.98
N GLN A 476 23.51 11.60 -2.49
CA GLN A 476 22.60 11.17 -1.43
C GLN A 476 21.71 10.01 -1.86
N ILE A 477 21.07 10.10 -3.03
CA ILE A 477 20.19 9.05 -3.56
C ILE A 477 20.99 7.78 -3.87
N GLY A 478 22.22 7.93 -4.40
CA GLY A 478 23.09 6.80 -4.68
C GLY A 478 23.49 6.00 -3.43
N LEU A 479 23.63 6.64 -2.27
CA LEU A 479 23.87 5.97 -0.98
C LEU A 479 22.58 5.48 -0.32
N LEU A 480 21.49 6.24 -0.43
CA LEU A 480 20.21 5.91 0.18
C LEU A 480 19.52 4.72 -0.49
N ARG A 481 19.62 4.58 -1.81
CA ARG A 481 18.98 3.48 -2.56
C ARG A 481 19.39 2.09 -2.08
N PRO A 482 20.69 1.73 -2.01
CA PRO A 482 21.08 0.42 -1.48
C PRO A 482 20.71 0.27 0.00
N LEU A 483 20.71 1.34 0.80
CA LEU A 483 20.21 1.28 2.18
C LEU A 483 18.72 0.90 2.24
N VAL A 484 17.89 1.49 1.38
CA VAL A 484 16.45 1.18 1.29
C VAL A 484 16.24 -0.28 0.88
N PHE A 485 17.04 -0.79 -0.06
CA PHE A 485 17.00 -2.21 -0.43
C PHE A 485 17.38 -3.12 0.75
N ALA A 486 18.45 -2.80 1.49
CA ALA A 486 18.86 -3.58 2.66
C ALA A 486 17.77 -3.60 3.75
N VAL A 487 17.12 -2.47 4.01
CA VAL A 487 16.00 -2.38 4.97
C VAL A 487 14.81 -3.20 4.49
N PHE A 488 14.44 -3.08 3.22
CA PHE A 488 13.33 -3.84 2.63
C PHE A 488 13.60 -5.35 2.68
N ASP A 489 14.80 -5.79 2.30
CA ASP A 489 15.20 -7.19 2.33
C ASP A 489 15.24 -7.73 3.77
N GLY A 490 15.64 -6.91 4.75
CA GLY A 490 15.57 -7.24 6.17
C GLY A 490 14.13 -7.49 6.65
N VAL A 491 13.17 -6.67 6.20
CA VAL A 491 11.74 -6.89 6.49
C VAL A 491 11.23 -8.15 5.80
N CYS A 492 11.60 -8.38 4.54
CA CYS A 492 11.23 -9.59 3.81
C CYS A 492 11.78 -10.86 4.48
N ALA A 493 13.05 -10.85 4.87
CA ALA A 493 13.70 -11.95 5.59
C ALA A 493 13.01 -12.23 6.93
N LEU A 494 12.65 -11.19 7.68
CA LEU A 494 11.90 -11.34 8.94
C LEU A 494 10.53 -11.99 8.70
N LEU A 495 9.79 -11.54 7.69
CA LEU A 495 8.48 -12.09 7.36
C LEU A 495 8.55 -13.56 6.92
N ILE A 496 9.54 -13.91 6.08
CA ILE A 496 9.80 -15.30 5.65
C ILE A 496 10.17 -16.17 6.85
N TYR A 497 11.07 -15.69 7.73
CA TYR A 497 11.47 -16.40 8.94
C TYR A 497 10.28 -16.66 9.87
N LEU A 498 9.44 -15.65 10.10
CA LEU A 498 8.25 -15.76 10.94
C LEU A 498 7.22 -16.73 10.36
N SER A 499 7.04 -16.74 9.03
CA SER A 499 6.15 -17.69 8.37
C SER A 499 6.69 -19.11 8.37
N ALA A 500 7.98 -19.30 8.07
CA ALA A 500 8.60 -20.62 7.97
C ALA A 500 8.71 -21.33 9.33
N THR A 501 8.91 -20.57 10.42
CA THR A 501 8.93 -21.12 11.80
C THR A 501 7.53 -21.34 12.39
N ARG A 502 6.47 -21.03 11.62
CA ARG A 502 5.05 -21.07 12.05
C ARG A 502 4.76 -20.24 13.31
N ARG A 503 5.57 -19.22 13.58
CA ARG A 503 5.38 -18.32 14.73
C ARG A 503 4.28 -17.30 14.46
N PHE A 504 4.25 -16.75 13.24
CA PHE A 504 3.25 -15.79 12.77
C PHE A 504 2.85 -16.08 11.31
N PHE A 505 1.64 -15.71 10.91
CA PHE A 505 1.13 -15.87 9.54
C PHE A 505 1.05 -17.33 9.05
N PHE A 506 0.51 -18.22 9.88
CA PHE A 506 0.13 -19.57 9.44
C PHE A 506 -1.02 -19.48 8.45
N ALA A 507 -0.82 -19.99 7.24
CA ALA A 507 -1.89 -20.20 6.28
C ALA A 507 -2.27 -21.68 6.36
N PRO A 508 -3.49 -22.04 6.78
CA PRO A 508 -3.93 -23.42 6.68
C PRO A 508 -3.90 -23.85 5.20
N PRO A 509 -3.61 -25.14 4.91
CA PRO A 509 -3.65 -25.65 3.54
C PRO A 509 -5.00 -25.34 2.93
N SER A 510 -5.01 -24.92 1.67
CA SER A 510 -6.25 -24.59 0.96
C SER A 510 -7.17 -25.81 0.88
N GLN A 511 -8.49 -25.63 0.77
CA GLN A 511 -9.42 -26.77 0.62
C GLN A 511 -9.03 -27.64 -0.59
N ALA A 512 -8.52 -27.02 -1.66
CA ALA A 512 -8.00 -27.72 -2.82
C ALA A 512 -6.77 -28.60 -2.46
N GLU A 513 -5.79 -28.09 -1.73
CA GLU A 513 -4.63 -28.88 -1.30
C GLU A 513 -5.00 -29.97 -0.28
N GLN A 514 -6.00 -29.73 0.58
CA GLN A 514 -6.50 -30.76 1.49
C GLN A 514 -7.17 -31.90 0.72
N VAL A 515 -7.97 -31.56 -0.29
CA VAL A 515 -8.58 -32.54 -1.20
C VAL A 515 -7.49 -33.28 -1.97
N ASP A 516 -6.48 -32.59 -2.49
CA ASP A 516 -5.41 -33.20 -3.28
C ASP A 516 -4.51 -34.12 -2.42
N GLN A 517 -4.22 -33.74 -1.18
CA GLN A 517 -3.55 -34.59 -0.19
C GLN A 517 -4.39 -35.82 0.17
N PHE A 518 -5.70 -35.64 0.36
CA PHE A 518 -6.61 -36.74 0.64
C PHE A 518 -6.75 -37.69 -0.56
N VAL A 519 -6.87 -37.14 -1.77
CA VAL A 519 -6.99 -37.88 -3.02
C VAL A 519 -5.70 -38.64 -3.32
N SER A 520 -4.53 -38.01 -3.17
CA SER A 520 -3.24 -38.66 -3.37
C SER A 520 -2.95 -39.76 -2.34
N ALA A 521 -3.27 -39.54 -1.06
CA ALA A 521 -3.19 -40.58 -0.03
C ALA A 521 -4.15 -41.75 -0.33
N SER A 522 -5.39 -41.44 -0.75
CA SER A 522 -6.39 -42.45 -1.12
C SER A 522 -5.99 -43.23 -2.37
N LEU A 523 -5.43 -42.56 -3.39
CA LEU A 523 -4.88 -43.20 -4.59
C LEU A 523 -3.72 -44.14 -4.24
N GLY A 524 -2.83 -43.72 -3.34
CA GLY A 524 -1.77 -44.57 -2.80
C GLY A 524 -2.35 -45.86 -2.18
N ALA A 525 -3.29 -45.72 -1.25
CA ALA A 525 -3.97 -46.87 -0.62
C ALA A 525 -4.72 -47.75 -1.63
N LEU A 526 -5.39 -47.14 -2.60
CA LEU A 526 -6.15 -47.84 -3.64
C LEU A 526 -5.20 -48.61 -4.58
N SER A 527 -4.06 -48.05 -4.95
CA SER A 527 -3.02 -48.73 -5.75
C SER A 527 -2.40 -49.93 -5.02
N GLY A 528 -2.22 -49.82 -3.69
CA GLY A 528 -1.80 -50.93 -2.85
C GLY A 528 -2.86 -52.03 -2.76
N THR A 529 -4.14 -51.65 -2.74
CA THR A 529 -5.25 -52.59 -2.66
C THR A 529 -5.52 -53.28 -4.00
N THR A 530 -5.48 -52.55 -5.11
CA THR A 530 -5.67 -53.12 -6.46
C THR A 530 -4.56 -54.11 -6.80
N SER A 531 -3.30 -53.81 -6.46
CA SER A 531 -2.19 -54.76 -6.68
C SER A 531 -2.36 -56.05 -5.86
N LYS A 532 -2.82 -55.95 -4.61
CA LYS A 532 -3.19 -57.12 -3.79
C LYS A 532 -4.36 -57.90 -4.38
N LEU A 533 -5.43 -57.24 -4.84
CA LEU A 533 -6.57 -57.90 -5.48
C LEU A 533 -6.18 -58.59 -6.79
N HIS A 534 -5.33 -57.96 -7.60
CA HIS A 534 -4.76 -58.56 -8.79
C HIS A 534 -3.94 -59.81 -8.43
N ALA A 535 -3.12 -59.77 -7.38
CA ALA A 535 -2.37 -60.93 -6.92
C ALA A 535 -3.29 -62.08 -6.48
N VAL A 536 -4.36 -61.78 -5.73
CA VAL A 536 -5.37 -62.78 -5.32
C VAL A 536 -6.11 -63.36 -6.53
N SER A 537 -6.49 -62.53 -7.50
CA SER A 537 -7.14 -62.98 -8.73
C SER A 537 -6.24 -63.92 -9.55
N VAL A 538 -4.95 -63.59 -9.67
CA VAL A 538 -3.96 -64.47 -10.33
C VAL A 538 -3.79 -65.77 -9.55
N ALA A 539 -3.68 -65.71 -8.22
CA ALA A 539 -3.56 -66.89 -7.37
C ALA A 539 -4.79 -67.81 -7.50
N ARG A 540 -6.01 -67.25 -7.46
CA ARG A 540 -7.26 -68.01 -7.66
C ARG A 540 -7.31 -68.64 -9.05
N ASN A 541 -6.93 -67.89 -10.09
CA ASN A 541 -6.85 -68.44 -11.45
C ASN A 541 -5.81 -69.56 -11.56
N ALA A 542 -4.69 -69.48 -10.85
CA ALA A 542 -3.69 -70.55 -10.81
C ALA A 542 -4.23 -71.80 -10.08
N VAL A 543 -4.90 -71.64 -8.95
CA VAL A 543 -5.54 -72.74 -8.19
C VAL A 543 -6.60 -73.44 -9.02
N VAL A 544 -7.46 -72.70 -9.72
CA VAL A 544 -8.52 -73.30 -10.55
C VAL A 544 -7.97 -74.07 -11.76
N ARG A 545 -6.80 -73.67 -12.28
CA ARG A 545 -6.16 -74.30 -13.45
C ARG A 545 -5.36 -75.55 -13.09
N ASP A 546 -4.83 -75.65 -11.88
CA ASP A 546 -4.13 -76.85 -11.40
C ASP A 546 -5.12 -77.79 -10.71
N LYS A 547 -5.25 -79.01 -11.24
CA LYS A 547 -6.19 -80.01 -10.72
C LYS A 547 -5.89 -80.40 -9.27
N VAL A 548 -4.62 -80.53 -8.88
CA VAL A 548 -4.22 -80.96 -7.53
C VAL A 548 -4.52 -79.88 -6.50
N LEU A 549 -4.29 -78.61 -6.85
CA LEU A 549 -4.61 -77.48 -5.98
C LEU A 549 -6.12 -77.27 -5.87
N LYS A 550 -6.85 -77.42 -6.98
CA LYS A 550 -8.31 -77.33 -7.00
C LYS A 550 -8.96 -78.43 -6.15
N ASP A 551 -8.51 -79.67 -6.24
CA ASP A 551 -9.06 -80.77 -5.44
C ASP A 551 -8.89 -80.54 -3.93
N ARG A 552 -7.78 -79.90 -3.53
CA ARG A 552 -7.51 -79.48 -2.13
C ARG A 552 -8.36 -78.29 -1.70
N ASP A 553 -8.51 -77.28 -2.56
CA ASP A 553 -9.39 -76.13 -2.30
C ASP A 553 -10.85 -76.59 -2.16
N ASP A 554 -11.35 -77.43 -3.08
CA ASP A 554 -12.68 -78.01 -3.02
C ASP A 554 -12.87 -78.89 -1.77
N ALA A 555 -11.84 -79.63 -1.35
CA ALA A 555 -11.89 -80.42 -0.11
C ALA A 555 -11.98 -79.53 1.12
N TYR A 556 -11.17 -78.47 1.17
CA TYR A 556 -11.23 -77.46 2.22
C TYR A 556 -12.62 -76.80 2.29
N TRP A 557 -13.15 -76.29 1.17
CA TRP A 557 -14.47 -75.67 1.15
C TRP A 557 -15.59 -76.65 1.50
N ARG A 558 -15.51 -77.92 1.06
CA ARG A 558 -16.44 -78.98 1.48
C ARG A 558 -16.41 -79.20 2.99
N THR A 559 -15.23 -79.20 3.61
CA THR A 559 -15.11 -79.33 5.07
C THR A 559 -15.63 -78.11 5.82
N VAL A 560 -15.35 -76.90 5.33
CA VAL A 560 -15.84 -75.65 5.93
C VAL A 560 -17.36 -75.55 5.84
N VAL A 561 -17.95 -75.87 4.68
CA VAL A 561 -19.42 -75.89 4.52
C VAL A 561 -20.06 -76.96 5.41
N ALA A 562 -19.43 -78.13 5.55
CA ALA A 562 -19.90 -79.17 6.47
C ALA A 562 -19.83 -78.75 7.96
N MET A 563 -18.97 -77.79 8.30
CA MET A 563 -18.89 -77.19 9.64
C MET A 563 -19.84 -76.00 9.84
N ASN A 564 -20.17 -75.25 8.78
CA ASN A 564 -20.97 -74.01 8.85
C ASN A 564 -22.48 -74.18 8.60
N VAL A 565 -22.91 -75.27 7.96
CA VAL A 565 -24.34 -75.53 7.74
C VAL A 565 -24.87 -76.32 8.92
N ASP A 566 -25.95 -75.83 9.53
CA ASP A 566 -26.83 -76.53 10.46
C ASP A 566 -27.03 -78.00 10.07
N ASN A 567 -26.11 -78.87 10.50
CA ASN A 567 -26.13 -80.28 10.17
C ASN A 567 -27.08 -80.97 11.15
N PRO A 568 -28.28 -81.41 10.72
CA PRO A 568 -29.24 -82.04 11.63
C PRO A 568 -28.67 -83.31 12.29
N ALA A 569 -27.72 -83.99 11.64
CA ALA A 569 -27.04 -85.16 12.20
C ALA A 569 -26.08 -84.81 13.37
N LEU A 570 -25.46 -83.63 13.37
CA LEU A 570 -24.63 -83.16 14.48
C LEU A 570 -25.52 -82.64 15.63
N LYS A 571 -26.65 -82.02 15.30
CA LYS A 571 -27.64 -81.53 16.26
C LYS A 571 -28.36 -82.69 16.98
N GLU A 572 -28.65 -83.80 16.29
CA GLU A 572 -29.18 -85.03 16.90
C GLU A 572 -28.15 -85.77 17.76
N MET A 573 -26.88 -85.84 17.36
CA MET A 573 -25.82 -86.44 18.21
C MET A 573 -25.56 -85.65 19.49
N ILE A 574 -25.66 -84.32 19.45
CA ILE A 574 -25.51 -83.47 20.64
C ILE A 574 -26.78 -83.54 21.51
N ALA A 575 -27.97 -83.71 20.93
CA ALA A 575 -29.22 -83.85 21.68
C ALA A 575 -29.42 -85.25 22.30
N ALA A 576 -28.73 -86.29 21.81
CA ALA A 576 -28.85 -87.67 22.29
C ALA A 576 -27.77 -88.08 23.33
N GLY A 577 -26.83 -87.19 23.67
CA GLY A 577 -25.67 -87.48 24.51
C GLY A 577 -25.68 -86.75 25.86
N GLU A 578 -26.67 -86.99 26.71
CA GLU A 578 -26.61 -86.57 28.11
C GLU A 578 -26.05 -87.73 28.96
N GLY A 579 -24.73 -87.77 29.13
CA GLY A 579 -24.08 -88.71 30.02
C GLY A 579 -22.58 -88.90 29.81
N SER A 580 -21.81 -88.43 30.79
CA SER A 580 -20.39 -88.71 31.10
C SER A 580 -19.31 -87.77 30.52
N ASP A 581 -18.74 -87.01 31.47
CA ASP A 581 -17.33 -86.73 31.72
C ASP A 581 -16.38 -86.42 30.54
N GLY A 582 -15.96 -85.15 30.50
CA GLY A 582 -14.53 -84.83 30.57
C GLY A 582 -13.67 -85.07 29.33
N SER A 583 -13.92 -84.35 28.23
CA SER A 583 -12.84 -83.75 27.43
C SER A 583 -13.39 -82.63 26.57
N GLY A 584 -12.70 -81.49 26.53
CA GLY A 584 -13.19 -80.26 25.91
C GLY A 584 -13.35 -80.39 24.39
N THR A 585 -14.57 -80.18 23.92
CA THR A 585 -14.86 -79.80 22.54
C THR A 585 -15.71 -78.53 22.59
N ALA A 586 -15.05 -77.41 22.28
CA ALA A 586 -15.70 -76.12 22.12
C ALA A 586 -16.80 -76.21 21.06
N GLY A 587 -17.91 -75.49 21.26
CA GLY A 587 -18.95 -75.32 20.26
C GLY A 587 -18.40 -74.72 18.95
N PRO A 588 -19.21 -74.67 17.86
CA PRO A 588 -18.73 -74.26 16.55
C PRO A 588 -18.24 -72.81 16.61
N THR A 589 -16.93 -72.63 16.71
CA THR A 589 -16.28 -71.32 16.63
C THR A 589 -16.35 -70.85 15.20
N SER A 590 -16.80 -69.62 14.96
CA SER A 590 -16.85 -69.09 13.61
C SER A 590 -15.43 -69.10 13.03
N ILE A 591 -15.27 -69.33 11.73
CA ILE A 591 -13.95 -69.37 11.07
C ILE A 591 -13.08 -68.11 11.32
N TRP A 592 -13.72 -67.01 11.73
CA TRP A 592 -13.09 -65.74 12.11
C TRP A 592 -12.47 -65.75 13.51
N GLU A 593 -12.78 -66.76 14.33
CA GLU A 593 -12.26 -66.98 15.68
C GLU A 593 -11.09 -67.97 15.71
N GLU A 594 -10.79 -68.65 14.60
CA GLU A 594 -9.66 -69.57 14.51
C GLU A 594 -8.33 -68.84 14.71
N GLU A 595 -7.49 -69.31 15.63
CA GLU A 595 -6.24 -68.64 16.01
C GLU A 595 -5.30 -68.42 14.82
N GLU A 596 -5.32 -69.31 13.83
CA GLU A 596 -4.51 -69.19 12.61
C GLU A 596 -5.04 -68.09 11.68
N VAL A 597 -6.36 -67.97 11.53
CA VAL A 597 -7.02 -66.93 10.74
C VAL A 597 -6.83 -65.57 11.41
N VAL A 598 -6.99 -65.49 12.73
CA VAL A 598 -6.72 -64.30 13.54
C VAL A 598 -5.25 -63.89 13.42
N ARG A 599 -4.31 -64.85 13.43
CA ARG A 599 -2.86 -64.60 13.28
C ARG A 599 -2.47 -64.20 11.86
N ALA A 600 -3.12 -64.77 10.84
CA ALA A 600 -2.89 -64.40 9.44
C ALA A 600 -3.48 -63.02 9.13
N MET A 601 -4.69 -62.73 9.62
CA MET A 601 -5.37 -61.45 9.46
C MET A 601 -4.63 -60.33 10.22
N SER A 602 -4.18 -60.59 11.45
CA SER A 602 -3.37 -59.62 12.22
C SER A 602 -2.01 -59.32 11.57
N ARG A 603 -1.38 -60.29 10.92
CA ARG A 603 -0.17 -60.06 10.10
C ARG A 603 -0.48 -59.25 8.83
N ALA A 604 -1.62 -59.50 8.18
CA ALA A 604 -2.04 -58.76 6.99
C ALA A 604 -2.48 -57.32 7.30
N MET A 605 -3.02 -57.09 8.50
CA MET A 605 -3.56 -55.82 9.00
C MET A 605 -2.62 -55.08 9.96
N ALA A 606 -1.35 -55.48 10.06
CA ALA A 606 -0.32 -54.95 10.97
C ALA A 606 0.07 -53.46 10.75
N GLY A 607 -0.84 -52.64 10.22
CA GLY A 607 -0.76 -51.18 10.14
C GLY A 607 -2.01 -50.42 10.62
N GLN A 608 -3.13 -51.10 10.92
CA GLN A 608 -4.35 -50.46 11.46
C GLN A 608 -4.82 -51.23 12.70
N GLY A 609 -4.54 -50.68 13.87
CA GLY A 609 -4.86 -51.31 15.16
C GLY A 609 -6.35 -51.24 15.52
N GLY A 610 -6.82 -52.28 16.20
CA GLY A 610 -8.07 -52.27 16.96
C GLY A 610 -9.34 -52.58 16.19
N VAL A 611 -9.30 -53.61 15.33
CA VAL A 611 -10.47 -54.02 14.56
C VAL A 611 -11.08 -55.28 15.20
N ASP A 612 -12.34 -55.16 15.62
CA ASP A 612 -13.11 -56.24 16.27
C ASP A 612 -13.54 -57.28 15.22
N LEU A 613 -12.89 -58.44 15.23
CA LEU A 613 -12.98 -59.47 14.19
C LEU A 613 -14.36 -60.13 14.15
N ALA A 614 -15.01 -60.28 15.30
CA ALA A 614 -16.37 -60.82 15.40
C ALA A 614 -17.36 -59.88 14.72
N ARG A 615 -17.21 -58.56 14.92
CA ARG A 615 -18.04 -57.54 14.29
C ARG A 615 -17.85 -57.48 12.78
N LEU A 616 -16.62 -57.67 12.30
CA LEU A 616 -16.32 -57.71 10.86
C LEU A 616 -16.88 -58.96 10.17
N GLY A 617 -16.87 -60.11 10.85
CA GLY A 617 -17.54 -61.32 10.37
C GLY A 617 -19.04 -61.10 10.20
N VAL A 618 -19.67 -60.42 11.17
CA VAL A 618 -21.10 -60.06 11.12
C VAL A 618 -21.40 -59.06 9.99
N GLU A 619 -20.66 -57.95 9.88
CA GLU A 619 -20.85 -56.96 8.80
C GLU A 619 -20.58 -57.55 7.41
N ALA A 620 -19.59 -58.43 7.27
CA ALA A 620 -19.33 -59.13 6.01
C ALA A 620 -20.45 -60.11 5.66
N SER A 621 -20.98 -60.85 6.63
CA SER A 621 -22.11 -61.76 6.40
C SER A 621 -23.40 -61.01 6.01
N GLU A 622 -23.65 -59.85 6.62
CA GLU A 622 -24.79 -58.98 6.29
C GLU A 622 -24.63 -58.36 4.91
N TYR A 623 -23.42 -57.93 4.54
CA TYR A 623 -23.12 -57.44 3.20
C TYR A 623 -23.28 -58.52 2.14
N VAL A 624 -22.76 -59.74 2.39
CA VAL A 624 -22.91 -60.87 1.48
C VAL A 624 -24.38 -61.23 1.32
N ASN A 625 -25.12 -61.39 2.43
CA ASN A 625 -26.56 -61.67 2.40
C ASN A 625 -27.35 -60.58 1.68
N GLY A 626 -26.99 -59.30 1.86
CA GLY A 626 -27.63 -58.19 1.14
C GLY A 626 -27.37 -58.21 -0.38
N VAL A 627 -26.19 -58.66 -0.80
CA VAL A 627 -25.82 -58.79 -2.22
C VAL A 627 -26.39 -60.08 -2.83
N THR A 628 -26.48 -61.17 -2.07
CA THR A 628 -27.00 -62.46 -2.54
C THR A 628 -28.51 -62.62 -2.41
N ALA A 629 -29.19 -61.78 -1.62
CA ALA A 629 -30.66 -61.78 -1.51
C ALA A 629 -31.38 -61.59 -2.86
N GLY A 630 -30.73 -60.98 -3.86
CA GLY A 630 -31.25 -60.85 -5.22
C GLY A 630 -31.00 -62.06 -6.13
N LEU A 631 -30.20 -63.04 -5.71
CA LEU A 631 -29.84 -64.23 -6.48
C LEU A 631 -30.65 -65.47 -6.09
N GLU A 632 -31.36 -65.45 -4.95
CA GLU A 632 -32.17 -66.58 -4.45
C GLU A 632 -33.58 -66.64 -5.06
N GLY A 633 -33.90 -65.75 -5.99
CA GLY A 633 -35.16 -65.74 -6.75
C GLY A 633 -34.98 -66.11 -8.22
N ASN A 634 -34.67 -67.38 -8.50
CA ASN A 634 -34.99 -68.06 -9.77
C ASN A 634 -34.88 -69.58 -9.65
#